data_AF-A0AB73TK79-F1
#
_entry.id   AF-A0AB73TK79-F1
#
_cell.length_a   1.000
_cell.length_b   1.000
_cell.length_c   1.000
_cell.angle_alpha   90.00
_cell.angle_beta   90.00
_cell.angle_gamma   90.00
#
_symmetry.space_group_name_H-M   'P 1'
#
loop_
_entity.id
_entity.type
_entity.pdbx_description
1 polymer ?
#
loop_
_entity_poly.entity_id
_entity_poly.type
_entity_poly.pdbx_seq_one_letter_code
_entity_poly.pdbx_strand_id
1 'polypeptide(L)'
;MRVKGQNSVDRKSILQFGKPEERSILDLFPYKSCTEEGVLITKEDHFQRYYRVVSTDVEGLNEQEKLERMNQLTTVMRTYVPTIKLVSLTTETDLTEQIVQKRQLLDKNRMEQSLGRNLQRLRKYEKKLVEEIQELKRA
;
A
#
# COMPACT_ATOMS: atom_id res chain seq x y z
N MET A 1 -27.85 5.73 24.46
CA MET A 1 -27.68 4.44 25.15
C MET A 1 -26.19 4.24 25.43
N ARG A 2 -25.77 3.77 26.62
CA ARG A 2 -24.35 3.48 26.92
C ARG A 2 -24.03 2.08 26.38
N VAL A 3 -23.31 2.00 25.26
CA VAL A 3 -22.78 0.72 24.78
C VAL A 3 -21.52 0.39 25.59
N LYS A 4 -21.69 -0.32 26.71
CA LYS A 4 -20.56 -1.03 27.32
C LYS A 4 -20.18 -2.12 26.33
N GLY A 5 -18.92 -2.11 25.86
CA GLY A 5 -18.39 -3.16 25.00
C GLY A 5 -18.73 -4.51 25.61
N GLN A 6 -19.52 -5.31 24.89
CA GLN A 6 -19.77 -6.69 25.29
C GLN A 6 -18.48 -7.45 25.06
N ASN A 7 -17.72 -7.67 26.13
CA ASN A 7 -16.63 -8.62 26.11
C ASN A 7 -17.27 -10.01 26.08
N SER A 8 -17.40 -10.60 24.89
CA SER A 8 -17.59 -12.04 24.75
C SER A 8 -16.36 -12.69 25.38
N VAL A 9 -16.54 -13.24 26.58
CA VAL A 9 -15.51 -14.01 27.26
C VAL A 9 -15.36 -15.32 26.50
N ASP A 10 -14.60 -15.28 25.41
CA ASP A 10 -14.15 -16.48 24.72
C ASP A 10 -13.23 -17.24 25.67
N ARG A 11 -13.58 -18.51 25.91
CA ARG A 11 -12.82 -19.44 26.75
C ARG A 11 -11.41 -19.56 26.18
N LYS A 12 -10.45 -18.85 26.77
CA LYS A 12 -9.05 -18.85 26.33
C LYS A 12 -8.43 -20.23 26.54
N SER A 13 -8.09 -20.89 25.43
CA SER A 13 -7.20 -22.05 25.40
C SER A 13 -5.81 -21.64 25.92
N ILE A 14 -5.20 -22.47 26.76
CA ILE A 14 -3.92 -22.23 27.46
C ILE A 14 -2.71 -22.13 26.49
N LEU A 15 -2.93 -22.29 25.17
CA LEU A 15 -1.89 -22.41 24.16
C LEU A 15 -1.66 -21.18 23.24
N GLN A 16 -2.24 -20.01 23.53
CA GLN A 16 -1.95 -18.80 22.74
C GLN A 16 -0.80 -17.95 23.34
N PHE A 17 0.39 -18.52 23.46
CA PHE A 17 1.60 -17.73 23.67
C PHE A 17 2.04 -17.11 22.35
N GLY A 18 1.95 -15.78 22.23
CA GLY A 18 2.60 -15.00 21.18
C GLY A 18 1.72 -14.38 20.09
N LYS A 19 0.39 -14.52 20.15
CA LYS A 19 -0.50 -13.74 19.27
C LYS A 19 -0.97 -12.47 20.02
N PRO A 20 -0.82 -11.26 19.44
CA PRO A 20 -1.38 -10.06 20.04
C PRO A 20 -2.90 -10.24 20.15
N GLU A 21 -3.41 -10.28 21.38
CA GLU A 21 -4.85 -10.31 21.63
C GLU A 21 -5.47 -9.02 21.10
N GLU A 22 -6.51 -9.14 20.27
CA GLU A 22 -7.33 -8.01 19.88
C GLU A 22 -8.04 -7.47 21.13
N ARG A 23 -7.53 -6.34 21.64
CA ARG A 23 -8.09 -5.65 22.81
C ARG A 23 -8.81 -4.40 22.37
N SER A 24 -9.91 -4.08 23.05
CA SER A 24 -10.65 -2.85 22.79
C SER A 24 -9.75 -1.64 23.03
N ILE A 25 -9.89 -0.60 22.22
CA ILE A 25 -9.21 0.68 22.44
C ILE A 25 -9.59 1.31 23.79
N LEU A 26 -10.78 0.97 24.31
CA LEU A 26 -11.24 1.39 25.63
C LEU A 26 -10.43 0.75 26.76
N ASP A 27 -9.84 -0.42 26.53
CA ASP A 27 -9.02 -1.12 27.51
C ASP A 27 -7.56 -0.65 27.47
N LEU A 28 -7.12 -0.12 26.32
CA LEU A 28 -5.72 0.26 26.07
C LEU A 28 -5.44 1.75 26.35
N PHE A 29 -6.45 2.61 26.19
CA PHE A 29 -6.32 4.06 26.30
C PHE A 29 -7.26 4.62 27.38
N PRO A 30 -7.05 5.86 27.87
CA PRO A 30 -7.84 6.45 28.95
C PRO A 30 -9.23 6.93 28.49
N TYR A 31 -9.98 6.07 27.79
CA TYR A 31 -11.34 6.33 27.35
C TYR A 31 -12.36 5.77 28.35
N LYS A 32 -13.44 6.51 28.55
CA LYS A 32 -14.57 6.17 29.41
C LYS A 32 -15.62 5.36 28.66
N SER A 33 -15.88 5.69 27.39
CA SER A 33 -16.87 5.00 26.56
C SER A 33 -16.73 5.37 25.08
N CYS A 34 -17.34 4.57 24.21
CA CYS A 34 -17.57 4.89 22.80
C CYS A 34 -19.08 5.00 22.55
N THR A 35 -19.52 6.00 21.78
CA THR A 35 -20.91 6.11 21.32
C THR A 35 -21.18 5.14 20.16
N GLU A 36 -22.44 4.89 19.84
CA GLU A 36 -22.85 4.06 18.69
C GLU A 36 -22.32 4.63 17.35
N GLU A 37 -22.13 5.95 17.28
CA GLU A 37 -21.58 6.65 16.11
C GLU A 37 -20.04 6.63 16.03
N GLY A 38 -19.38 5.95 16.97
CA GLY A 38 -17.91 5.81 17.01
C GLY A 38 -17.19 7.02 17.63
N VAL A 39 -17.86 7.83 18.45
CA VAL A 39 -17.22 8.93 19.18
C VAL A 39 -16.72 8.42 20.53
N LEU A 40 -15.43 8.58 20.78
CA LEU A 40 -14.79 8.22 22.04
C LEU A 40 -14.88 9.38 23.03
N ILE A 41 -15.19 9.04 24.27
CA ILE A 41 -15.30 9.98 25.38
C ILE A 41 -14.14 9.66 26.33
N THR A 42 -13.29 10.63 26.60
CA THR A 42 -12.18 10.53 27.57
C THR A 42 -12.69 10.52 29.01
N LYS A 43 -11.81 10.23 29.98
CA LYS A 43 -12.17 10.32 31.40
C LYS A 43 -12.49 11.75 31.85
N GLU A 44 -11.95 12.74 31.15
CA GLU A 44 -12.15 14.18 31.36
C GLU A 44 -13.35 14.73 30.57
N ASP A 45 -14.23 13.86 30.06
CA ASP A 45 -15.43 14.22 29.27
C ASP A 45 -15.15 15.01 27.97
N HIS A 46 -13.93 14.91 27.42
CA HIS A 46 -13.62 15.35 26.06
C HIS A 46 -14.04 14.32 25.01
N PHE A 47 -14.56 14.80 23.89
CA PHE A 47 -14.98 14.00 22.73
C PHE A 47 -13.86 13.88 21.70
N GLN A 48 -13.62 12.68 21.20
CA GLN A 48 -12.63 12.38 20.17
C GLN A 48 -13.24 11.47 19.11
N ARG A 49 -12.90 11.68 17.85
CA ARG A 49 -13.33 10.82 16.73
C ARG A 49 -12.13 10.44 15.89
N TYR A 50 -12.01 9.15 15.59
CA TYR A 50 -10.99 8.66 14.67
C TYR A 50 -11.51 8.75 13.25
N TYR A 51 -10.79 9.48 12.40
CA TYR A 51 -11.02 9.49 10.97
C TYR A 51 -10.03 8.54 10.32
N ARG A 52 -10.55 7.48 9.67
CA ARG A 52 -9.73 6.69 8.76
C ARG A 52 -9.58 7.49 7.47
N VAL A 53 -8.46 8.18 7.33
CA VAL A 53 -8.10 8.82 6.07
C VAL A 53 -7.39 7.77 5.23
N VAL A 54 -8.02 7.37 4.13
CA VAL A 54 -7.32 6.61 3.08
C VAL A 54 -6.47 7.61 2.33
N SER A 55 -5.15 7.46 2.41
CA SER A 55 -4.24 8.31 1.64
C SER A 55 -4.35 7.95 0.17
N THR A 56 -4.78 8.90 -0.65
CA THR A 56 -4.47 8.86 -2.08
C THR A 56 -2.96 8.98 -2.23
N ASP A 57 -2.33 8.16 -3.07
CA ASP A 57 -0.91 8.29 -3.36
C ASP A 57 -0.64 9.67 -3.96
N VAL A 58 -0.01 10.54 -3.16
CA VAL A 58 0.31 11.91 -3.56
C VAL A 58 1.49 11.91 -4.54
N GLU A 59 2.36 10.90 -4.51
CA GLU A 59 3.50 10.80 -5.44
C GLU A 59 3.05 10.50 -6.87
N GLY A 60 1.93 9.82 -7.03
CA GLY A 60 1.30 9.55 -8.33
C GLY A 60 0.58 10.74 -8.96
N LEU A 61 0.40 11.85 -8.23
CA LEU A 61 -0.29 13.04 -8.73
C LEU A 61 0.65 13.95 -9.54
N ASN A 62 0.09 14.71 -10.48
CA ASN A 62 0.85 15.78 -11.13
C ASN A 62 1.08 16.96 -10.15
N GLU A 63 2.08 17.81 -10.42
CA GLU A 63 2.46 18.91 -9.51
C GLU A 63 1.29 19.88 -9.23
N GLN A 64 0.42 20.12 -10.21
CA GLN A 64 -0.72 21.01 -10.05
C GLN A 64 -1.79 20.41 -9.11
N GLU A 65 -2.09 19.13 -9.26
CA GLU A 65 -2.99 18.37 -8.39
C GLU A 65 -2.46 18.29 -6.95
N LYS A 66 -1.13 18.09 -6.78
CA LYS A 66 -0.49 18.13 -5.46
C LYS A 66 -0.72 19.47 -4.78
N LEU A 67 -0.49 20.56 -5.51
CA LEU A 67 -0.65 21.92 -5.01
C LEU A 67 -2.10 22.19 -4.60
N GLU A 68 -3.07 21.79 -5.42
CA GLU A 68 -4.49 21.94 -5.12
C GLU A 68 -4.89 21.16 -3.86
N ARG A 69 -4.46 19.90 -3.73
CA ARG A 69 -4.74 19.07 -2.55
C ARG A 69 -4.13 19.63 -1.28
N MET A 70 -2.89 20.12 -1.33
CA MET A 70 -2.24 20.80 -0.21
C MET A 70 -2.97 22.08 0.19
N ASN A 71 -3.42 22.88 -0.77
CA ASN A 71 -4.17 24.11 -0.50
C ASN A 71 -5.53 23.83 0.15
N GLN A 72 -6.26 22.82 -0.31
CA GLN A 72 -7.52 22.39 0.29
C GLN A 72 -7.31 21.96 1.75
N LEU A 73 -6.33 21.10 2.01
CA LEU A 73 -6.00 20.65 3.36
C LEU A 73 -5.63 21.83 4.26
N THR A 74 -4.78 22.74 3.78
CA THR A 74 -4.34 23.93 4.52
C THR A 74 -5.52 24.82 4.89
N THR A 75 -6.47 24.99 3.97
CA THR A 75 -7.66 25.82 4.18
C THR A 75 -8.54 25.24 5.27
N VAL A 76 -8.83 23.93 5.20
CA VAL A 76 -9.62 23.23 6.22
C VAL A 76 -8.97 23.34 7.60
N MET A 77 -7.65 23.12 7.67
CA MET A 77 -6.91 23.20 8.93
C MET A 77 -6.96 24.61 9.53
N ARG A 78 -6.75 25.66 8.72
CA ARG A 78 -6.78 27.05 9.20
C ARG A 78 -8.17 27.51 9.64
N THR A 79 -9.22 27.08 8.95
CA THR A 79 -10.58 27.56 9.21
C THR A 79 -11.25 26.82 10.37
N TYR A 80 -11.03 25.51 10.49
CA TYR A 80 -11.85 24.68 11.37
C TYR A 80 -11.07 24.06 12.55
N VAL A 81 -9.74 24.18 12.58
CA VAL A 81 -8.92 23.49 13.57
C VAL A 81 -8.09 24.48 14.38
N PRO A 82 -8.45 24.76 15.64
CA PRO A 82 -7.69 25.68 16.50
C PRO A 82 -6.34 25.11 16.95
N THR A 83 -6.22 23.79 17.16
CA THR A 83 -4.96 23.08 17.47
C THR A 83 -5.10 21.60 17.12
N ILE A 84 -4.19 21.06 16.29
CA ILE A 84 -4.11 19.62 16.00
C ILE A 84 -2.79 19.07 16.53
N LYS A 85 -2.85 17.94 17.24
CA LYS A 85 -1.70 17.08 17.50
C LYS A 85 -1.75 15.93 16.50
N LEU A 86 -0.78 15.88 15.60
CA LEU A 86 -0.68 14.88 14.55
C LEU A 86 0.23 13.76 15.06
N VAL A 87 -0.33 12.57 15.28
CA VAL A 87 0.43 11.37 15.62
C VAL A 87 0.42 10.47 14.40
N SER A 88 1.58 10.36 13.74
CA SER A 88 1.75 9.47 12.59
C SER A 88 2.26 8.12 13.08
N LEU A 89 1.53 7.05 12.76
CA LEU A 89 1.99 5.68 12.94
C LEU A 89 2.33 5.13 11.56
N THR A 90 3.61 5.22 11.20
CA THR A 90 4.13 4.55 10.00
C THR A 90 4.30 3.08 10.33
N THR A 91 3.47 2.23 9.72
CA THR A 91 3.79 0.81 9.62
C THR A 91 4.67 0.62 8.40
N GLU A 92 5.65 -0.27 8.49
CA GLU A 92 6.37 -0.70 7.29
C GLU A 92 5.33 -1.26 6.32
N THR A 93 5.21 -0.66 5.15
CA THR A 93 4.36 -1.18 4.09
C THR A 93 4.95 -2.51 3.65
N ASP A 94 4.16 -3.57 3.74
CA ASP A 94 4.55 -4.86 3.20
C ASP A 94 4.59 -4.76 1.66
N LEU A 95 5.80 -4.56 1.14
CA LEU A 95 6.07 -4.41 -0.30
C LEU A 95 6.34 -5.76 -0.98
N THR A 96 6.15 -6.88 -0.28
CA THR A 96 6.53 -8.22 -0.77
C THR A 96 5.87 -8.53 -2.11
N GLU A 97 4.57 -8.24 -2.26
CA GLU A 97 3.85 -8.48 -3.51
C GLU A 97 4.35 -7.60 -4.66
N GLN A 98 4.59 -6.32 -4.41
CA GLN A 98 5.08 -5.38 -5.42
C GLN A 98 6.49 -5.75 -5.90
N ILE A 99 7.35 -6.21 -4.99
CA ILE A 99 8.70 -6.69 -5.31
C ILE A 99 8.63 -7.94 -6.19
N VAL A 100 7.75 -8.89 -5.88
CA VAL A 100 7.55 -10.12 -6.68
C VAL A 100 7.07 -9.78 -8.08
N GLN A 101 6.06 -8.91 -8.22
CA GLN A 101 5.55 -8.47 -9.53
C GLN A 101 6.64 -7.79 -10.36
N LYS A 102 7.44 -6.89 -9.75
CA LYS A 102 8.52 -6.19 -10.45
C LYS A 102 9.64 -7.14 -10.89
N ARG A 103 9.97 -8.16 -10.09
CA ARG A 103 10.91 -9.22 -10.47
C ARG A 103 10.42 -10.02 -11.67
N GLN A 104 9.16 -10.45 -11.66
CA GLN A 104 8.55 -11.18 -12.79
C GLN A 104 8.59 -10.35 -14.09
N LEU A 105 8.33 -9.05 -14.01
CA LEU A 105 8.40 -8.15 -15.15
C LEU A 105 9.84 -8.04 -15.71
N LEU A 106 10.83 -7.89 -14.83
CA LEU A 106 12.24 -7.80 -15.22
C LEU A 106 12.73 -9.09 -15.89
N ASP A 107 12.32 -10.25 -15.38
CA ASP A 107 12.68 -11.55 -15.96
C ASP A 107 12.03 -11.75 -17.33
N LYS A 108 10.76 -11.35 -17.50
CA LYS A 108 10.08 -11.35 -18.79
C LYS A 108 10.83 -10.47 -19.81
N ASN A 109 11.19 -9.25 -19.43
CA ASN A 109 11.93 -8.33 -20.30
C ASN A 109 13.31 -8.89 -20.70
N ARG A 110 14.01 -9.55 -19.77
CA ARG A 110 15.29 -10.22 -20.06
C ARG A 110 15.12 -11.36 -21.05
N MET A 111 14.08 -12.18 -20.90
CA MET A 111 13.77 -13.26 -21.85
C MET A 111 13.45 -12.72 -23.24
N GLU A 112 12.62 -11.69 -23.35
CA GLU A 112 12.29 -11.04 -24.63
C GLU A 112 13.52 -10.45 -25.32
N GLN A 113 14.43 -9.81 -24.57
CA GLN A 113 15.69 -9.33 -25.12
C GLN A 113 16.59 -10.48 -25.61
N SER A 114 16.67 -11.59 -24.87
CA SER A 114 17.45 -12.75 -25.28
C SER A 114 16.89 -13.40 -26.56
N LEU A 115 15.56 -13.51 -26.65
CA LEU A 115 14.86 -14.03 -27.81
C LEU A 115 15.09 -13.13 -29.03
N GLY A 116 15.00 -11.81 -28.86
CA GLY A 116 15.30 -10.83 -29.91
C GLY A 116 16.73 -10.95 -30.44
N ARG A 117 17.73 -11.13 -29.56
CA ARG A 117 19.13 -11.35 -29.97
C ARG A 117 19.32 -12.67 -30.72
N ASN A 118 18.66 -13.74 -30.30
CA ASN A 118 18.72 -15.04 -30.96
C ASN A 118 18.06 -15.01 -32.34
N LEU A 119 16.90 -14.36 -32.46
CA LEU A 119 16.22 -14.12 -33.75
C LEU A 119 17.10 -13.34 -34.73
N GLN A 120 17.80 -12.30 -34.26
CA GLN A 120 18.73 -11.55 -35.09
C GLN A 120 19.92 -12.40 -35.56
N ARG A 121 20.44 -13.29 -34.72
CA ARG A 121 21.51 -14.23 -35.09
C ARG A 121 21.03 -15.23 -36.14
N LEU A 122 19.85 -15.83 -35.95
CA LEU A 122 19.26 -16.76 -36.92
C LEU A 122 19.06 -16.12 -38.29
N ARG A 123 18.52 -14.89 -38.34
CA ARG A 123 18.38 -14.13 -39.60
C ARG A 123 19.72 -13.86 -40.31
N LYS A 124 20.81 -13.69 -39.55
CA LYS A 124 22.16 -13.54 -40.13
C LYS A 124 22.67 -14.86 -40.73
N TYR A 125 22.45 -15.99 -40.05
CA TYR A 125 22.82 -17.30 -40.58
C TYR A 125 22.01 -17.67 -41.83
N GLU A 126 20.71 -17.39 -41.82
CA GLU A 126 19.83 -17.61 -42.96
C GLU A 126 20.28 -16.83 -44.20
N LYS A 127 20.63 -15.54 -44.05
CA LYS A 127 21.20 -14.74 -45.14
C LYS A 127 22.48 -15.33 -45.71
N LYS A 128 23.43 -15.75 -44.86
CA LYS A 128 24.68 -16.37 -45.29
C LYS A 128 24.44 -17.68 -46.06
N LEU A 129 23.54 -18.53 -45.58
CA LEU A 129 23.17 -19.76 -46.27
C LEU A 129 22.57 -19.49 -47.65
N VAL A 130 21.72 -18.46 -47.77
CA VAL A 130 21.14 -18.08 -49.07
C VAL A 130 22.22 -17.56 -50.03
N GLU A 131 23.17 -16.78 -49.54
CA GLU A 131 24.33 -16.30 -50.33
C GLU A 131 25.19 -17.46 -50.82
N GLU A 132 25.57 -18.40 -49.94
CA GLU A 132 26.35 -19.60 -50.30
C GLU A 132 25.62 -20.49 -51.33
N ILE A 133 24.30 -20.69 -51.17
CA ILE A 133 23.50 -21.45 -52.14
C ILE A 133 23.47 -20.74 -53.51
N GLN A 134 23.43 -19.41 -53.55
CA GLN A 134 23.46 -18.66 -54.80
C GLN A 134 24.81 -18.72 -55.50
N GLU A 135 25.91 -18.71 -54.74
CA GLU A 135 27.26 -18.89 -55.28
C GLU A 135 27.46 -20.30 -55.85
N LEU A 136 27.02 -21.34 -55.13
CA LEU A 136 27.05 -22.72 -55.60
C LEU A 136 26.18 -22.98 -56.84
N LYS A 137 25.12 -22.21 -57.05
CA LYS A 137 24.30 -22.27 -58.28
C LYS A 137 24.91 -21.54 -59.47
N ARG A 138 25.91 -20.68 -59.24
CA ARG A 138 26.59 -19.90 -60.29
C ARG A 138 27.91 -20.55 -60.73
N ALA A 139 28.48 -21.43 -59.91
CA ALA A 139 29.61 -22.31 -60.25
C ALA A 139 29.12 -23.54 -61.04
#